data_AF-A0A3N5VTP7-F1
#
_entry.id   AF-A0A3N5VTP7-F1
#
_cell.length_a   1.000
_cell.length_b   1.000
_cell.length_c   1.000
_cell.angle_alpha   90.00
_cell.angle_beta   90.00
_cell.angle_gamma   90.00
#
_symmetry.space_group_name_H-M   'P 1'
#
loop_
_entity.id
_entity.type
_entity.pdbx_description
1 polymer ?
#
loop_
_entity_poly.entity_id
_entity_poly.type
_entity_poly.pdbx_seq_one_letter_code
_entity_poly.pdbx_strand_id
1 'polypeptide(L)'
;MELEFKKRTILSEFESPFENFKNVKVTGEVRSCPLSGHSTRLLPVRLKDFARIDWTPIINRSRELGCPFCAEAIEIRTPRFPRSYGWEKGRIRVGGATVFP
;
A
#
# COMPACT_ATOMS: atom_id res chain seq x y z
N MET A 1 17.80 -7.46 16.30
CA MET A 1 16.67 -6.76 16.93
C MET A 1 15.49 -6.95 16.00
N GLU A 2 14.49 -7.72 16.41
CA GLU A 2 13.32 -8.00 15.58
C GLU A 2 12.31 -6.87 15.78
N LEU A 3 11.89 -6.25 14.68
CA LEU A 3 10.91 -5.18 14.71
C LEU A 3 9.52 -5.79 14.88
N GLU A 4 9.00 -5.76 16.09
CA GLU A 4 7.68 -6.32 16.37
C GLU A 4 6.67 -5.25 16.79
N PHE A 5 5.47 -5.32 16.20
CA PHE A 5 4.35 -4.52 16.66
C PHE A 5 3.86 -5.04 18.01
N LYS A 6 3.72 -4.15 18.99
CA LYS A 6 3.07 -4.50 20.26
C LYS A 6 1.60 -4.77 20.01
N LYS A 7 1.18 -6.02 20.15
CA LYS A 7 -0.19 -6.49 19.91
C LYS A 7 -0.98 -6.55 21.22
N ARG A 8 -2.19 -5.97 21.21
CA ARG A 8 -3.21 -6.15 22.23
C ARG A 8 -4.49 -6.68 21.59
N THR A 9 -4.92 -7.87 22.00
CA THR A 9 -6.18 -8.47 21.53
C THR A 9 -7.34 -8.03 22.41
N ILE A 10 -8.49 -7.73 21.81
CA ILE A 10 -9.73 -7.36 22.50
C ILE A 10 -10.81 -8.34 22.04
N LEU A 11 -11.34 -9.11 22.98
CA LEU A 11 -12.51 -9.97 22.76
C LEU A 11 -13.75 -9.21 23.22
N SER A 12 -14.81 -9.25 22.41
CA SER A 12 -16.10 -8.67 22.75
C SER A 12 -17.19 -9.68 22.48
N GLU A 13 -18.12 -9.82 23.42
CA GLU A 13 -19.26 -10.74 23.36
C GLU A 13 -20.53 -9.92 23.57
N PHE A 14 -21.49 -10.03 22.66
CA PHE A 14 -22.74 -9.28 22.68
C PHE A 14 -23.81 -9.95 21.81
N GLU A 15 -25.08 -9.58 22.00
CA GLU A 15 -26.18 -9.98 21.13
C GLU A 15 -26.22 -9.08 19.88
N SER A 16 -26.01 -9.66 18.70
CA SER A 16 -25.90 -8.88 17.47
C SER A 16 -27.28 -8.65 16.83
N PRO A 17 -27.71 -7.39 16.61
CA PRO A 17 -28.96 -7.12 15.91
C PRO A 17 -28.91 -7.55 14.43
N PHE A 18 -27.72 -7.70 13.87
CA PHE A 18 -27.52 -8.19 12.50
C PHE A 18 -27.66 -9.72 12.37
N GLU A 19 -27.67 -10.43 13.50
CA GLU A 19 -27.79 -11.89 13.60
C GLU A 19 -29.02 -12.29 14.43
N ASN A 20 -30.11 -11.51 14.36
CA ASN A 20 -31.33 -11.73 15.14
C ASN A 20 -31.09 -11.87 16.67
N PHE A 21 -30.24 -11.00 17.22
CA PHE A 21 -29.86 -10.98 18.64
C PHE A 21 -29.20 -12.27 19.15
N LYS A 22 -28.60 -13.07 18.27
CA LYS A 22 -27.72 -14.16 18.71
C LYS A 22 -26.49 -13.62 19.43
N ASN A 23 -26.05 -14.32 20.47
CA ASN A 23 -24.75 -14.08 21.09
C ASN A 23 -23.63 -14.32 20.08
N VAL A 24 -22.85 -13.28 19.80
CA VAL A 24 -21.68 -13.33 18.93
C VAL A 24 -20.42 -12.97 19.70
N LYS A 25 -19.30 -13.56 19.28
CA LYS A 25 -17.96 -13.22 19.76
C LYS A 25 -17.16 -12.61 18.63
N VAL A 26 -16.64 -11.42 18.83
CA VAL A 26 -15.79 -10.72 17.86
C VAL A 26 -14.44 -10.41 18.47
N THR A 27 -13.38 -10.60 17.69
CA THR A 27 -12.00 -10.33 18.12
C THR A 27 -11.45 -9.15 17.32
N GLY A 28 -11.08 -8.08 18.01
CA GLY A 28 -10.32 -6.97 17.46
C GLY A 28 -8.88 -6.96 17.95
N GLU A 29 -8.00 -6.25 17.26
CA GLU A 29 -6.62 -6.05 17.68
C GLU A 29 -6.26 -4.57 17.72
N VAL A 30 -5.38 -4.19 18.63
CA VAL A 30 -4.65 -2.93 18.58
C VAL A 30 -3.18 -3.25 18.41
N ARG A 31 -2.55 -2.71 17.36
CA ARG A 31 -1.13 -2.89 17.07
C ARG A 31 -0.42 -1.55 17.19
N SER A 32 0.66 -1.52 17.95
CA SER A 32 1.48 -0.31 18.16
C SER A 32 2.84 -0.48 17.52
N CYS A 33 3.22 0.45 16.64
CA CYS A 33 4.51 0.48 15.96
C CYS A 33 5.57 1.05 16.91
N PRO A 34 6.64 0.30 17.25
CA PRO A 34 7.67 0.81 18.15
C PRO A 34 8.56 1.88 17.48
N LEU A 35 8.63 1.92 16.14
CA LEU A 35 9.44 2.92 15.42
C LEU A 35 8.71 4.25 15.24
N SER A 36 7.44 4.22 14.83
CA SER A 36 6.70 5.45 14.52
C SER A 36 5.83 5.94 15.68
N GLY A 37 5.65 5.15 16.75
CA GLY A 37 4.72 5.43 17.84
C GLY A 37 3.24 5.32 17.46
N HIS A 38 2.91 5.04 16.19
CA HIS A 38 1.53 4.94 15.73
C HIS A 38 0.84 3.69 16.28
N SER A 39 -0.46 3.83 16.59
CA SER A 39 -1.33 2.73 16.99
C SER A 39 -2.48 2.57 16.01
N THR A 40 -2.71 1.34 15.57
CA THR A 40 -3.78 1.00 14.62
C THR A 40 -4.72 -0.01 15.22
N ARG A 41 -6.02 0.15 14.99
CA ARG A 41 -7.05 -0.84 15.33
C ARG A 41 -7.39 -1.70 14.13
N LEU A 42 -7.33 -3.01 14.31
CA LEU A 42 -7.87 -3.99 13.37
C LEU A 42 -9.23 -4.41 13.88
N LEU A 43 -10.27 -4.00 13.15
CA LEU A 43 -11.65 -4.37 13.46
C LEU A 43 -12.04 -5.59 12.63
N PRO A 44 -12.75 -6.58 13.21
CA PRO A 44 -13.25 -7.74 12.48
C PRO A 44 -14.41 -7.39 11.54
N VAL A 45 -14.90 -6.14 11.59
CA VAL A 45 -16.01 -5.63 10.78
C VAL A 45 -15.56 -4.40 10.00
N ARG A 46 -16.06 -4.25 8.77
CA ARG A 46 -15.92 -3.00 8.02
C ARG A 46 -16.94 -2.00 8.57
N LEU A 47 -16.46 -0.92 9.18
CA LEU A 47 -17.33 0.16 9.66
C LEU A 47 -17.92 0.99 8.52
N LYS A 48 -17.25 1.04 7.37
CA LYS A 48 -17.67 1.82 6.20
C LYS A 48 -17.06 1.21 4.94
N ASP A 49 -17.88 1.06 3.90
CA ASP A 49 -17.35 0.87 2.56
C ASP A 49 -16.79 2.21 2.08
N PHE A 50 -15.48 2.27 1.90
CA PHE A 50 -14.87 3.43 1.26
C PHE A 50 -15.36 3.48 -0.19
N ALA A 51 -15.92 4.63 -0.59
CA ALA A 51 -16.30 4.85 -1.98
C ALA A 51 -15.08 4.57 -2.86
N ARG A 52 -15.27 3.78 -3.91
CA ARG A 52 -14.22 3.59 -4.91
C ARG A 52 -13.94 4.94 -5.56
N ILE A 53 -12.70 5.39 -5.45
CA ILE A 53 -12.25 6.59 -6.15
C ILE A 53 -12.11 6.20 -7.62
N ASP A 54 -12.76 6.95 -8.51
CA ASP A 54 -12.49 6.83 -9.94
C ASP A 54 -11.13 7.47 -10.26
N TRP A 55 -10.16 6.63 -10.61
CA TRP A 55 -8.80 7.04 -10.96
C TRP A 55 -8.64 7.41 -12.44
N THR A 56 -9.67 7.18 -13.26
CA THR A 56 -9.64 7.43 -14.71
C THR A 56 -9.16 8.85 -15.05
N PRO A 57 -9.61 9.93 -14.39
CA PRO A 57 -9.15 11.28 -14.69
C PRO A 57 -7.65 11.48 -14.44
N ILE A 58 -7.12 10.88 -13.38
CA ILE A 58 -5.70 10.99 -13.00
C ILE A 58 -4.82 10.22 -14.00
N ILE A 59 -5.27 9.04 -14.42
CA ILE A 59 -4.58 8.22 -15.41
C ILE A 59 -4.55 8.94 -16.77
N ASN A 60 -5.68 9.50 -17.21
CA ASN A 60 -5.76 10.22 -18.49
C ASN A 60 -4.85 11.45 -18.48
N ARG A 61 -4.88 12.25 -17.42
CA ARG A 61 -3.99 13.40 -17.26
C ARG A 61 -2.51 13.02 -17.29
N SER A 62 -2.14 11.91 -16.64
CA SER A 62 -0.75 11.41 -16.66
C SER A 62 -0.29 11.02 -18.07
N ARG A 63 -1.19 10.44 -18.88
CA ARG A 63 -0.91 10.10 -20.29
C ARG A 63 -0.79 11.33 -21.17
N GLU A 64 -1.69 12.31 -21.02
CA GLU A 64 -1.66 13.58 -21.78
C GLU A 64 -0.37 14.37 -21.54
N LEU A 65 0.10 14.42 -20.30
CA LEU A 65 1.38 15.06 -19.94
C LEU A 65 2.61 14.24 -20.39
N GLY A 66 2.39 13.02 -20.89
CA GLY A 66 3.42 12.10 -21.33
C GLY A 66 4.26 11.58 -20.16
N CYS A 67 3.63 10.72 -19.35
CA CYS A 67 4.25 10.02 -18.22
C CYS A 67 5.65 9.49 -18.58
N PRO A 68 6.72 9.94 -17.89
CA PRO A 68 8.08 9.50 -18.20
C PRO A 68 8.32 8.03 -17.84
N PHE A 69 7.45 7.44 -17.02
CA PHE A 69 7.58 6.06 -16.54
C PHE A 69 6.78 5.04 -17.38
N CYS A 70 6.03 5.48 -18.40
CA CYS A 70 5.47 4.57 -19.38
C CYS A 70 6.61 3.91 -20.18
N ALA A 71 6.43 2.64 -20.56
CA ALA A 71 7.49 1.81 -21.14
C ALA A 71 8.15 2.45 -22.38
N GLU A 72 7.34 3.08 -23.24
CA GLU A 72 7.74 3.81 -24.44
C GLU A 72 8.56 5.08 -24.15
N ALA A 73 8.40 5.66 -22.96
CA ALA A 73 9.04 6.92 -22.57
C ALA A 73 10.29 6.73 -21.69
N ILE A 74 10.44 5.56 -21.06
CA ILE A 74 11.53 5.26 -20.12
C ILE A 74 12.90 5.62 -20.70
N GLU A 75 13.19 5.22 -21.93
CA GLU A 75 14.53 5.43 -22.50
C GLU A 75 14.86 6.89 -22.82
N ILE A 76 13.83 7.72 -23.02
CA ILE A 76 13.95 9.08 -23.54
C ILE A 76 13.78 10.12 -22.43
N ARG A 77 12.88 9.87 -21.47
CA ARG A 77 12.42 10.87 -20.50
C ARG A 77 12.91 10.66 -19.07
N THR A 78 13.58 9.54 -18.77
CA THR A 78 14.06 9.25 -17.41
C THR A 78 15.59 9.33 -17.32
N PRO A 79 16.14 9.79 -16.19
CA PRO A 79 17.57 9.85 -15.98
C PRO A 79 18.19 8.45 -16.00
N ARG A 80 19.47 8.38 -16.35
CA ARG A 80 20.28 7.16 -16.37
C ARG A 80 21.38 7.28 -15.33
N PHE A 81 21.78 6.16 -14.76
CA PHE A 81 22.99 6.12 -13.96
C PHE A 81 24.22 6.38 -14.84
N PRO A 82 25.32 6.92 -14.27
CA PRO A 82 26.61 6.88 -14.93
C PRO A 82 26.99 5.44 -15.33
N ARG A 83 27.77 5.28 -16.40
CA ARG A 83 28.20 3.96 -16.89
C ARG A 83 28.95 3.13 -15.84
N SER A 84 29.55 3.78 -14.84
CA SER A 84 30.21 3.14 -13.70
C SER A 84 29.25 2.37 -12.78
N TYR A 85 27.96 2.69 -12.80
CA TYR A 85 26.93 2.06 -11.95
C TYR A 85 25.94 1.22 -12.75
N GLY A 86 25.61 1.60 -13.99
CA GLY A 86 24.71 0.84 -14.87
C GLY A 86 25.41 0.37 -16.15
N TRP A 87 25.67 -0.93 -16.27
CA TRP A 87 26.44 -1.53 -17.36
C TRP A 87 25.75 -1.37 -18.73
N GLU A 88 24.42 -1.42 -18.77
CA GLU A 88 23.64 -1.32 -20.00
C GLU A 88 23.21 0.13 -20.27
N LYS A 89 24.12 0.94 -20.81
CA LYS A 89 23.87 2.38 -21.09
C LYS A 89 23.37 3.17 -19.86
N GLY A 90 23.74 2.78 -18.64
CA GLY A 90 23.27 3.44 -17.43
C GLY A 90 21.89 2.97 -16.93
N ARG A 91 21.39 1.84 -17.44
CA ARG A 91 20.18 1.17 -16.95
C ARG A 91 20.55 -0.04 -16.11
N ILE A 92 19.83 -0.21 -15.01
CA ILE A 92 19.84 -1.42 -14.20
C ILE A 92 18.44 -2.01 -14.36
N ARG A 93 18.37 -3.25 -14.88
CA ARG A 93 17.11 -3.96 -15.10
C ARG A 93 17.13 -5.30 -14.37
N VAL A 94 16.03 -5.61 -13.70
CA VAL A 94 15.83 -6.87 -12.97
C VAL A 94 14.45 -7.39 -13.33
N GLY A 95 14.40 -8.44 -14.17
CA GLY A 95 13.15 -8.89 -14.77
C GLY A 95 12.47 -7.76 -15.57
N GLY A 96 11.21 -7.46 -15.26
CA GLY A 96 10.45 -6.36 -15.87
C GLY A 96 10.67 -4.98 -15.23
N ALA A 97 11.47 -4.88 -14.16
CA ALA A 97 11.72 -3.61 -13.47
C ALA A 97 12.90 -2.86 -14.09
N THR A 98 12.75 -1.54 -14.26
CA THR A 98 13.84 -0.63 -14.63
C THR A 98 14.09 0.35 -13.48
N VAL A 99 15.35 0.50 -13.06
CA VAL A 99 15.75 1.38 -11.96
C VAL A 99 16.21 2.74 -12.50
N PHE A 100 15.88 3.79 -11.76
CA PHE A 100 16.25 5.18 -12.01
C PHE A 100 16.97 5.77 -10.78
N PRO A 101 17.93 6.70 -10.96
CA PRO A 101 18.55 7.44 -9.85
C PRO A 101 17.58 8.43 -9.18
#